data_AF-A0AAU0U5E5-F1
#
_entry.id   AF-A0AAU0U5E5-F1
#
_cell.length_a   1.000
_cell.length_b   1.000
_cell.length_c   1.000
_cell.angle_alpha   90.00
_cell.angle_beta   90.00
_cell.angle_gamma   90.00
#
_symmetry.space_group_name_H-M   'P 1'
#
loop_
_entity.id
_entity.type
_entity.pdbx_description
1 polymer ?
#
loop_
_entity_poly.entity_id
_entity_poly.type
_entity_poly.pdbx_seq_one_letter_code
_entity_poly.pdbx_strand_id
1 'polypeptide(L)' 'MDQLGLAHRQSFRRTYLNPALAAGLVEMTDPDSPRSPVQMYRLTERGHSMLKHP' A
#
# COMPACT_ATOMS: atom_id res chain seq x y z
N MET A 1 -1.54 6.55 -9.12
CA MET A 1 -0.23 6.97 -9.65
C MET A 1 -0.20 8.47 -9.87
N ASP A 2 -1.24 9.01 -10.51
CA ASP A 2 -1.38 10.46 -10.72
C ASP A 2 -1.34 11.28 -9.43
N GLN A 3 -1.98 10.84 -8.35
CA GLN A 3 -1.94 11.53 -7.05
C GLN A 3 -0.56 11.55 -6.36
N LEU A 4 0.38 10.69 -6.77
CA LEU A 4 1.74 10.64 -6.23
C LEU A 4 2.78 11.19 -7.20
N GLY A 5 2.40 11.61 -8.41
CA GLY A 5 3.33 12.04 -9.45
C GLY A 5 4.28 10.94 -9.94
N LEU A 6 4.00 9.67 -9.65
CA LEU A 6 4.89 8.55 -9.98
C LEU A 6 4.52 7.96 -11.35
N ALA A 7 5.40 8.15 -12.33
CA ALA A 7 5.20 7.63 -13.69
C ALA A 7 5.28 6.09 -13.78
N HIS A 8 6.06 5.45 -12.91
CA HIS A 8 6.40 4.03 -13.06
C HIS A 8 5.79 3.15 -11.96
N ARG A 9 4.79 2.33 -12.35
CA ARG A 9 4.06 1.43 -11.44
C ARG A 9 4.95 0.46 -10.68
N GLN A 10 5.99 -0.07 -11.33
CA GLN A 10 6.91 -1.02 -10.70
C GLN A 10 7.75 -0.37 -9.60
N SER A 11 8.18 0.87 -9.84
CA SER A 11 8.94 1.65 -8.86
C SER A 11 8.07 1.99 -7.66
N PHE A 12 6.80 2.37 -7.87
CA PHE A 12 5.87 2.59 -6.76
C PHE A 12 5.74 1.34 -5.88
N ARG A 13 5.53 0.18 -6.50
CA ARG A 13 5.38 -1.08 -5.77
C ARG A 13 6.63 -1.40 -4.95
N ARG A 14 7.82 -1.29 -5.56
CA ARG A 14 9.08 -1.63 -4.90
C ARG A 14 9.45 -0.64 -3.79
N THR A 15 9.26 0.65 -4.02
CA THR A 15 9.77 1.71 -3.14
C THR A 15 8.79 2.08 -2.04
N TYR A 16 7.48 1.95 -2.26
CA TYR A 16 6.47 2.41 -1.32
C TYR A 16 5.58 1.27 -0.82
N LEU A 17 4.95 0.54 -1.75
CA LEU A 17 3.92 -0.44 -1.38
C LEU A 17 4.48 -1.66 -0.65
N ASN A 18 5.50 -2.32 -1.23
CA ASN A 18 6.08 -3.53 -0.66
C ASN A 18 6.72 -3.27 0.72
N PRO A 19 7.47 -2.18 0.95
CA PRO A 19 7.95 -1.84 2.28
C PRO A 19 6.81 -1.59 3.28
N ALA A 20 5.75 -0.89 2.87
CA ALA A 20 4.61 -0.62 3.75
C ALA A 20 3.83 -1.90 4.11
N LEU A 21 3.69 -2.83 3.17
CA LEU A 21 3.14 -4.18 3.41
C LEU A 21 4.03 -4.96 4.38
N ALA A 22 5.35 -4.99 4.15
CA ALA A 22 6.29 -5.70 5.00
C ALA A 22 6.34 -5.12 6.43
N ALA A 23 6.16 -3.81 6.57
CA ALA A 23 6.06 -3.13 7.86
C ALA A 23 4.68 -3.31 8.54
N GLY A 24 3.71 -3.91 7.86
CA GLY A 24 2.35 -4.11 8.36
C GLY A 24 1.57 -2.80 8.54
N LEU A 25 1.89 -1.76 7.77
CA LEU A 25 1.21 -0.46 7.82
C LEU A 25 0.00 -0.42 6.89
N VAL A 26 0.05 -1.19 5.82
CA VAL A 26 -1.06 -1.39 4.89
C VAL A 26 -1.29 -2.88 4.68
N GLU A 27 -2.49 -3.24 4.28
CA GLU A 27 -2.88 -4.61 3.94
C GLU A 27 -3.72 -4.65 2.66
N MET A 28 -3.77 -5.82 2.04
CA MET A 28 -4.62 -6.11 0.88
C MET A 28 -6.09 -6.23 1.31
N THR A 29 -7.01 -5.75 0.48
CA THR A 29 -8.44 -5.94 0.72
C THR A 29 -8.93 -7.33 0.34
N ASP A 30 -8.29 -7.97 -0.64
CA ASP A 30 -8.57 -9.35 -1.08
C ASP A 30 -7.25 -10.13 -1.21
N PRO A 31 -6.74 -10.71 -0.11
CA PRO A 31 -5.46 -11.40 -0.10
C PRO A 31 -5.46 -12.70 -0.91
N ASP A 32 -6.62 -13.33 -1.09
CA ASP A 32 -6.77 -14.60 -1.82
C ASP A 32 -6.63 -14.39 -3.34
N SER A 33 -6.99 -13.21 -3.83
CA SER A 33 -6.85 -12.83 -5.24
C SER A 33 -5.93 -11.60 -5.45
N PRO A 34 -4.61 -11.71 -5.17
CA PRO A 34 -3.70 -10.56 -5.14
C PRO A 34 -3.46 -9.92 -6.51
N ARG A 35 -3.74 -10.64 -7.60
CA ARG A 35 -3.63 -10.15 -8.99
C ARG A 35 -4.96 -9.65 -9.56
N SER A 36 -6.03 -9.64 -8.77
CA SER A 36 -7.35 -9.19 -9.20
C SER A 36 -7.30 -7.72 -9.65
N PRO A 37 -8.01 -7.34 -10.73
CA PRO A 37 -8.10 -5.94 -11.16
C PRO A 37 -8.83 -5.05 -10.15
N VAL A 38 -9.65 -5.63 -9.26
CA VAL A 38 -10.32 -4.91 -8.17
C VAL A 38 -9.51 -4.94 -6.86
N GLN A 39 -8.29 -5.48 -6.87
CA GLN A 39 -7.45 -5.50 -5.68
C GLN A 39 -7.10 -4.07 -5.25
N MET A 40 -7.29 -3.79 -3.95
CA MET A 40 -6.96 -2.51 -3.33
C MET A 40 -6.13 -2.72 -2.07
N TYR A 41 -5.68 -1.62 -1.48
CA TYR A 41 -4.92 -1.60 -0.24
C TYR A 41 -5.57 -0.61 0.72
N ARG A 42 -5.55 -0.94 2.02
CA ARG A 42 -6.02 -0.06 3.09
C ARG A 42 -4.99 0.02 4.20
N LEU A 43 -5.04 1.08 4.99
CA LEU A 43 -4.23 1.20 6.20
C LEU A 43 -4.69 0.18 7.24
N THR A 44 -3.72 -0.41 7.93
CA THR A 44 -3.97 -1.19 9.15
C THR A 44 -4.14 -0.26 10.33
N GLU A 45 -4.57 -0.77 11.49
CA GLU A 45 -4.58 0.00 12.74
C GLU A 45 -3.21 0.63 13.03
N ARG A 46 -2.12 -0.13 12.83
CA ARG A 46 -0.75 0.37 12.98
C ARG A 46 -0.44 1.52 12.03
N GLY A 47 -0.87 1.41 10.77
CA GLY A 47 -0.73 2.47 9.78
C GLY A 47 -1.45 3.75 10.20
N HIS A 48 -2.68 3.64 10.71
CA HIS A 48 -3.42 4.79 11.22
C HIS A 48 -2.77 5.42 12.46
N SER A 49 -2.24 4.63 13.39
CA SER A 49 -1.52 5.13 14.56
C SER A 49 -0.26 5.93 14.16
N MET A 50 0.47 5.48 13.14
CA MET A 50 1.67 6.18 12.66
C MET A 50 1.34 7.58 12.12
N LEU A 51 0.21 7.75 11.43
CA LEU A 51 -0.21 9.04 10.90
C LEU A 51 -0.64 10.05 11.97
N LYS A 52 -1.05 9.56 13.15
CA LYS A 52 -1.45 10.40 14.29
C LYS A 52 -0.26 10.96 15.07
N HIS A 53 0.96 10.52 14.75
CA HIS A 53 2.20 10.95 15.41
C HIS A 53 3.20 11.48 14.37
N PRO A 54 3.03 12.72 13.88
CA PRO A 54 3.99 13.38 12.99
C PRO A 54 5.27 13.82 13.70
#